data_AF-A0A392QLI4-F1
#
_entry.id   AF-A0A392QLI4-F1
#
_cell.length_a   1.000
_cell.length_b   1.000
_cell.length_c   1.000
_cell.angle_alpha   90.00
_cell.angle_beta   90.00
_cell.angle_gamma   90.00
#
_symmetry.space_group_name_H-M   'P 1'
#
loop_
_entity.id
_entity.type
_entity.pdbx_description
1 polymer ?
#
loop_
_entity_poly.entity_id
_entity_poly.type
_entity_poly.pdbx_seq_one_letter_code
_entity_poly.pdbx_strand_id
1 'polypeptide(L)'
;VYGYPIEIQALFFMALRCALSMLKQDTADDKAYVERVVKRLHALSYHMRSYFWLDFQQLNNIYRPARMDFRWFALGNCVAILSSLATPEQSIAIMDLIEARWDELIGEMPLKISYPAFEGKDWEINTGFDHKNVEWSYHNGGSWPGFP
;
A
#
# COMPACT_ATOMS: atom_id res chain seq x y z
N VAL A 1 -6.74 8.17 6.80
CA VAL A 1 -6.96 7.07 5.84
C VAL A 1 -7.96 6.10 6.45
N TYR A 2 -9.01 5.72 5.72
CA TYR A 2 -10.10 4.85 6.22
C TYR A 2 -10.33 3.66 5.28
N GLY A 3 -11.03 2.62 5.75
CA GLY A 3 -11.34 1.44 4.93
C GLY A 3 -10.21 0.42 4.89
N TYR A 4 -9.70 0.12 3.70
CA TYR A 4 -8.71 -0.93 3.46
C TYR A 4 -7.39 -0.35 2.92
N PRO A 5 -6.63 0.44 3.70
CA PRO A 5 -5.38 1.03 3.24
C PRO A 5 -4.34 -0.03 2.86
N ILE A 6 -3.65 0.20 1.72
CA ILE A 6 -2.60 -0.69 1.22
C ILE A 6 -1.51 -0.98 2.25
N GLU A 7 -1.13 0.00 3.08
CA GLU A 7 -0.13 -0.16 4.14
C GLU A 7 -0.52 -1.26 5.13
N ILE A 8 -1.76 -1.23 5.63
CA ILE A 8 -2.26 -2.22 6.58
C ILE A 8 -2.38 -3.59 5.91
N GLN A 9 -2.84 -3.64 4.64
CA GLN A 9 -2.95 -4.92 3.93
C GLN A 9 -1.58 -5.55 3.65
N ALA A 10 -0.59 -4.75 3.23
CA ALA A 10 0.76 -5.21 2.94
C ALA A 10 1.49 -5.65 4.22
N LEU A 11 1.39 -4.86 5.30
CA LEU A 11 1.95 -5.24 6.61
C LEU A 11 1.29 -6.51 7.15
N PHE A 12 -0.03 -6.65 7.02
CA PHE A 12 -0.73 -7.85 7.45
C PHE A 12 -0.31 -9.08 6.63
N PHE A 13 -0.18 -8.94 5.31
CA PHE A 13 0.34 -10.01 4.46
C PHE A 13 1.76 -10.43 4.86
N MET A 14 2.65 -9.45 5.07
CA MET A 14 4.02 -9.70 5.53
C MET A 14 4.04 -10.42 6.89
N ALA A 15 3.23 -9.95 7.84
CA ALA A 15 3.13 -10.57 9.16
C ALA A 15 2.64 -12.02 9.09
N LEU A 16 1.64 -12.33 8.25
CA LEU A 16 1.18 -13.71 8.04
C LEU A 16 2.28 -14.60 7.42
N ARG A 17 3.05 -14.08 6.47
CA ARG A 17 4.19 -14.83 5.89
C ARG A 17 5.28 -15.07 6.93
N CYS A 18 5.64 -14.07 7.71
CA CYS A 18 6.61 -14.22 8.79
C CYS A 18 6.12 -15.21 9.86
N ALA A 19 4.83 -15.16 10.22
CA ALA A 19 4.24 -16.11 11.16
C ALA A 19 4.42 -17.55 10.67
N LEU A 20 4.15 -17.85 9.39
CA LEU A 20 4.37 -19.20 8.84
C LEU A 20 5.83 -19.69 8.96
N SER A 21 6.80 -18.78 8.91
CA SER A 21 8.22 -19.15 9.07
C SER A 21 8.62 -19.49 10.50
N MET A 22 7.81 -19.08 11.49
CA MET A 22 8.11 -19.21 12.92
C MET A 22 7.18 -20.20 13.65
N LEU A 23 6.01 -20.50 13.08
CA LEU A 23 5.01 -21.37 13.71
C LEU A 23 5.46 -22.83 13.67
N LYS A 24 5.36 -23.49 14.82
CA LYS A 24 5.50 -24.95 14.95
C LYS A 24 4.31 -25.65 14.30
N GLN A 25 4.47 -26.93 13.95
CA GLN A 25 3.42 -27.75 13.34
C GLN A 25 3.30 -29.11 14.03
N ASP A 26 3.59 -29.12 15.34
CA ASP A 26 3.75 -30.34 16.13
C ASP A 26 2.39 -30.92 16.55
N THR A 27 1.40 -30.05 16.78
CA THR A 27 0.05 -30.44 17.20
C THR A 27 -0.99 -30.32 16.08
N ALA A 28 -2.14 -30.97 16.26
CA ALA A 28 -3.26 -30.83 15.33
C ALA A 28 -3.80 -29.38 15.29
N ASP A 29 -3.81 -28.70 16.44
CA ASP A 29 -4.25 -27.31 16.55
C ASP A 29 -3.30 -26.35 15.81
N ASP A 30 -1.98 -26.59 15.90
CA ASP A 30 -0.97 -25.83 15.16
C ASP A 30 -1.20 -25.95 13.65
N LYS A 31 -1.45 -27.17 13.16
CA LYS A 31 -1.74 -27.43 11.74
C LYS A 31 -3.00 -26.74 11.27
N ALA A 32 -4.07 -26.76 12.07
CA ALA A 32 -5.31 -26.06 11.77
C ALA A 32 -5.11 -24.53 11.72
N TYR A 33 -4.24 -23.99 12.59
CA TYR A 33 -3.89 -22.58 12.55
C TYR A 33 -3.08 -22.21 11.30
N VAL A 34 -2.07 -23.01 10.94
CA VAL A 34 -1.28 -22.84 9.70
C VAL A 34 -2.20 -22.87 8.47
N GLU A 35 -3.16 -23.79 8.41
CA GLU A 35 -4.11 -23.87 7.29
C GLU A 35 -4.94 -22.58 7.14
N ARG A 36 -5.41 -22.01 8.26
CA ARG A 36 -6.15 -20.74 8.25
C ARG A 36 -5.29 -19.59 7.74
N VAL A 37 -4.02 -19.53 8.14
CA VAL A 37 -3.05 -18.52 7.69
C VAL A 37 -2.81 -18.65 6.18
N VAL A 38 -2.57 -19.87 5.67
CA VAL A 38 -2.38 -20.13 4.24
C VAL A 38 -3.62 -19.73 3.43
N LYS A 39 -4.82 -20.09 3.89
CA LYS A 39 -6.08 -19.70 3.23
C LYS A 39 -6.23 -18.18 3.16
N ARG A 40 -5.86 -17.46 4.23
CA ARG A 40 -5.89 -16.00 4.26
C ARG A 40 -4.85 -15.38 3.32
N LEU A 41 -3.63 -15.92 3.26
CA LEU A 41 -2.58 -15.46 2.35
C LEU A 41 -3.02 -15.59 0.87
N HIS A 42 -3.64 -16.71 0.49
CA HIS A 42 -4.18 -16.87 -0.87
C HIS A 42 -5.29 -15.85 -1.16
N ALA A 43 -6.28 -15.70 -0.27
CA ALA A 43 -7.36 -14.74 -0.48
C ALA A 43 -6.84 -13.29 -0.56
N LEU A 44 -5.92 -12.91 0.32
CA LEU A 44 -5.35 -11.57 0.38
C LEU A 44 -4.47 -11.27 -0.84
N SER A 45 -3.59 -12.19 -1.25
CA SER A 45 -2.77 -12.01 -2.45
C SER A 45 -3.63 -11.86 -3.71
N TYR A 46 -4.67 -12.69 -3.88
CA TYR A 46 -5.61 -12.55 -4.99
C TYR A 46 -6.29 -11.19 -4.97
N HIS A 47 -6.82 -10.77 -3.80
CA HIS A 47 -7.54 -9.51 -3.68
C HIS A 47 -6.64 -8.30 -3.98
N MET A 48 -5.44 -8.26 -3.40
CA MET A 48 -4.51 -7.15 -3.61
C MET A 48 -4.05 -7.06 -5.06
N ARG A 49 -3.67 -8.19 -5.68
CA ARG A 49 -3.19 -8.20 -7.07
C ARG A 49 -4.27 -7.88 -8.09
N SER A 50 -5.53 -8.18 -7.79
CA SER A 50 -6.65 -8.00 -8.73
C SER A 50 -7.33 -6.64 -8.59
N TYR A 51 -7.45 -6.11 -7.38
CA TYR A 51 -8.28 -4.93 -7.10
C TYR A 51 -7.49 -3.69 -6.63
N PHE A 52 -6.30 -3.86 -6.06
CA PHE A 52 -5.44 -2.74 -5.65
C PHE A 52 -4.39 -2.39 -6.69
N TRP A 53 -4.08 -3.31 -7.62
CA TRP A 53 -3.22 -3.00 -8.75
C TRP A 53 -3.90 -1.99 -9.67
N LEU A 54 -3.11 -1.04 -10.17
CA LEU A 54 -3.56 -0.04 -11.12
C LEU A 54 -2.44 0.27 -12.09
N ASP A 55 -2.67 -0.07 -13.35
CA ASP A 55 -1.89 0.39 -14.49
C ASP A 55 -2.80 1.10 -15.50
N PHE A 56 -2.23 1.59 -16.60
CA PHE A 56 -3.00 2.26 -17.64
C PHE A 56 -4.09 1.37 -18.24
N GLN A 57 -3.90 0.06 -18.32
CA GLN A 57 -4.91 -0.85 -18.85
C GLN A 57 -6.08 -1.01 -17.86
N GLN A 58 -5.77 -1.15 -16.57
CA GLN A 58 -6.76 -1.32 -15.52
C GLN A 58 -7.53 -0.03 -15.23
N LEU A 59 -6.90 1.14 -15.35
CA LEU A 59 -7.55 2.44 -15.22
C LEU A 59 -8.68 2.60 -16.26
N ASN A 60 -8.44 2.16 -17.50
CA ASN A 60 -9.44 2.22 -18.57
C ASN A 60 -10.67 1.33 -18.30
N ASN A 61 -10.55 0.33 -17.42
CA ASN A 61 -11.63 -0.60 -17.09
C ASN A 61 -12.48 -0.15 -15.89
N ILE A 62 -12.05 0.86 -15.13
CA ILE A 62 -12.75 1.33 -13.92
C ILE A 62 -13.74 2.44 -14.31
N TYR A 63 -15.00 2.07 -14.60
CA TYR A 63 -16.03 3.02 -15.04
C TYR A 63 -16.82 3.68 -13.88
N ARG A 64 -16.60 3.31 -12.60
CA ARG A 64 -17.32 3.90 -11.44
C ARG A 64 -16.44 4.04 -10.18
N PRO A 65 -16.06 5.27 -9.78
CA PRO A 65 -15.00 5.51 -8.79
C PRO A 65 -15.50 5.71 -7.35
N ALA A 66 -16.67 5.19 -6.97
CA ALA A 66 -17.40 5.76 -5.83
C ALA A 66 -16.65 5.74 -4.47
N ARG A 67 -15.59 4.94 -4.29
CA ARG A 67 -14.84 4.85 -3.01
C ARG A 67 -13.34 4.49 -3.12
N MET A 68 -12.70 4.58 -4.29
CA MET A 68 -11.28 4.20 -4.41
C MET A 68 -10.37 5.41 -4.22
N ASP A 69 -9.42 5.31 -3.28
CA ASP A 69 -8.35 6.30 -3.10
C ASP A 69 -7.20 5.92 -4.04
N PHE A 70 -6.97 6.77 -5.05
CA PHE A 70 -5.96 6.55 -6.08
C PHE A 70 -4.58 7.09 -5.73
N ARG A 71 -4.43 7.70 -4.54
CA ARG A 71 -3.12 8.20 -4.11
C ARG A 71 -2.12 7.06 -4.00
N TRP A 72 -0.90 7.33 -4.42
CA TRP A 72 0.23 6.45 -4.22
C TRP A 72 0.69 6.55 -2.77
N PHE A 73 0.92 5.43 -2.10
CA PHE A 73 1.44 5.36 -0.73
C PHE A 73 2.76 4.61 -0.72
N ALA A 74 3.83 5.26 -0.26
CA ALA A 74 5.18 4.73 -0.30
C ALA A 74 5.33 3.41 0.46
N LEU A 75 4.98 3.42 1.75
CA LEU A 75 5.21 2.28 2.64
C LEU A 75 4.46 1.03 2.14
N GLY A 76 3.21 1.19 1.71
CA GLY A 76 2.39 0.09 1.22
C GLY A 76 3.00 -0.59 -0.02
N ASN A 77 3.47 0.20 -0.98
CA ASN A 77 4.13 -0.32 -2.19
C ASN A 77 5.47 -0.99 -1.86
N CYS A 78 6.30 -0.37 -1.01
CA CYS A 78 7.58 -0.95 -0.57
C CYS A 78 7.38 -2.28 0.14
N VAL A 79 6.45 -2.36 1.11
CA VAL A 79 6.15 -3.60 1.83
C VAL A 79 5.55 -4.64 0.89
N ALA A 80 4.74 -4.24 -0.09
CA ALA A 80 4.19 -5.17 -1.08
C ALA A 80 5.29 -5.85 -1.91
N ILE A 81 6.34 -5.11 -2.31
CA ILE A 81 7.53 -5.67 -2.98
C ILE A 81 8.29 -6.58 -2.02
N LEU A 82 8.68 -6.07 -0.84
CA LEU A 82 9.52 -6.79 0.12
C LEU A 82 8.89 -8.11 0.61
N SER A 83 7.57 -8.13 0.78
CA SER A 83 6.84 -9.32 1.21
C SER A 83 6.44 -10.25 0.07
N SER A 84 6.82 -9.96 -1.18
CA SER A 84 6.38 -10.65 -2.41
C SER A 84 4.85 -10.72 -2.56
N LEU A 85 4.14 -9.73 -2.03
CA LEU A 85 2.72 -9.54 -2.29
C LEU A 85 2.53 -9.12 -3.75
N ALA A 86 3.32 -8.15 -4.22
CA ALA A 86 3.41 -7.78 -5.62
C ALA A 86 4.05 -8.92 -6.44
N THR A 87 3.58 -9.15 -7.67
CA THR A 87 4.27 -10.07 -8.59
C THR A 87 5.61 -9.46 -9.04
N PRO A 88 6.53 -10.24 -9.63
CA PRO A 88 7.77 -9.69 -10.19
C PRO A 88 7.50 -8.54 -11.19
N GLU A 89 6.50 -8.71 -12.05
CA GLU A 89 6.12 -7.71 -13.06
C GLU A 89 5.56 -6.44 -12.42
N GLN A 90 4.69 -6.58 -11.41
CA GLN A 90 4.17 -5.45 -10.63
C GLN A 90 5.30 -4.73 -9.87
N SER A 91 6.26 -5.48 -9.36
CA SER A 91 7.40 -4.92 -8.62
C SER A 91 8.28 -4.09 -9.54
N ILE A 92 8.59 -4.61 -10.74
CA ILE A 92 9.30 -3.87 -11.78
C ILE A 92 8.52 -2.61 -12.16
N ALA A 93 7.22 -2.72 -12.44
CA ALA A 93 6.40 -1.57 -12.81
C ALA A 93 6.31 -0.49 -11.72
N ILE A 94 6.32 -0.87 -10.42
CA ILE A 94 6.42 0.10 -9.32
C ILE A 94 7.77 0.82 -9.34
N MET A 95 8.88 0.09 -9.58
CA MET A 95 10.21 0.68 -9.67
C MET A 95 10.35 1.61 -10.88
N ASP A 96 9.82 1.19 -12.04
CA ASP A 96 9.77 2.00 -13.26
C ASP A 96 8.95 3.29 -13.03
N LEU A 97 7.85 3.21 -12.29
CA LEU A 97 7.07 4.40 -11.90
C LEU A 97 7.89 5.35 -11.03
N ILE A 98 8.62 4.83 -10.03
CA ILE A 98 9.48 5.64 -9.16
C ILE A 98 10.58 6.32 -9.97
N GLU A 99 11.20 5.62 -10.91
CA GLU A 99 12.20 6.20 -11.82
C GLU A 99 11.59 7.28 -12.72
N ALA A 100 10.45 7.00 -13.36
CA ALA A 100 9.79 7.92 -14.28
C ALA A 100 9.19 9.16 -13.59
N ARG A 101 8.91 9.09 -12.29
CA ARG A 101 8.31 10.15 -11.47
C ARG A 101 9.22 10.54 -10.30
N TRP A 102 10.53 10.45 -10.50
CA TRP A 102 11.53 10.65 -9.45
C TRP A 102 11.37 11.99 -8.74
N ASP A 103 11.24 13.09 -9.48
CA ASP A 103 11.12 14.43 -8.90
C ASP A 103 9.87 14.60 -8.03
N GLU A 104 8.79 13.88 -8.35
CA GLU A 104 7.50 13.97 -7.66
C GLU A 104 7.45 13.05 -6.43
N LEU A 105 7.97 11.83 -6.54
CA LEU A 105 7.88 10.80 -5.50
C LEU A 105 9.09 10.82 -4.53
N ILE A 106 10.27 11.18 -5.03
CA ILE A 106 11.52 11.26 -4.28
C ILE A 106 11.90 12.73 -4.05
N GLY A 107 12.04 13.50 -5.13
CA GLY A 107 12.53 14.88 -5.09
C GLY A 107 13.92 15.00 -4.44
N GLU A 108 14.21 16.16 -3.86
CA GLU A 108 15.48 16.42 -3.15
C GLU A 108 15.56 15.70 -1.79
N MET A 109 14.42 15.27 -1.23
CA MET A 109 14.34 14.60 0.07
C MET A 109 13.51 13.31 -0.05
N PRO A 110 14.15 12.13 -0.11
CA PRO A 110 13.43 10.86 -0.10
C PRO A 110 12.73 10.67 1.26
N LEU A 111 11.55 10.05 1.34
CA LEU A 111 10.60 9.67 0.29
C LEU A 111 9.25 10.32 0.60
N LYS A 112 8.44 10.67 -0.42
CA LYS A 112 7.06 11.12 -0.19
C LYS A 112 6.25 10.03 0.52
N ILE A 113 5.53 10.38 1.59
CA ILE A 113 4.66 9.41 2.28
C ILE A 113 3.46 9.01 1.42
N SER A 114 2.88 9.98 0.71
CA SER A 114 1.83 9.77 -0.28
C SER A 114 1.88 10.80 -1.40
N TYR A 115 1.27 10.51 -2.55
CA TYR A 115 1.17 11.44 -3.67
C TYR A 115 -0.15 11.25 -4.45
N PRO A 116 -0.82 12.31 -4.90
CA PRO A 116 -0.57 13.72 -4.56
C PRO A 116 -1.10 14.08 -3.15
N ALA A 117 -0.79 15.29 -2.69
CA ALA A 117 -1.46 15.88 -1.53
C ALA A 117 -2.93 16.21 -1.84
N PHE A 118 -3.77 16.21 -0.82
CA PHE A 118 -5.08 16.88 -0.90
C PHE A 118 -4.88 18.39 -0.85
N GLU A 119 -5.61 19.09 -1.70
CA GLU A 119 -5.57 20.54 -1.85
C GLU A 119 -6.97 21.15 -1.78
N GLY A 120 -7.07 22.42 -1.37
CA GLY A 120 -8.32 23.16 -1.28
C GLY A 120 -9.46 22.39 -0.62
N LYS A 121 -10.58 22.22 -1.34
CA LYS A 121 -11.79 21.57 -0.81
C LYS A 121 -11.59 20.08 -0.47
N ASP A 122 -10.70 19.40 -1.19
CA ASP A 122 -10.39 18.00 -0.87
C ASP A 122 -9.62 17.90 0.44
N TRP A 123 -8.74 18.86 0.73
CA TRP A 123 -8.07 18.96 2.03
C TRP A 123 -9.09 19.21 3.15
N GLU A 124 -10.01 20.15 2.97
CA GLU A 124 -11.06 20.46 3.96
C GLU A 124 -11.90 19.22 4.30
N ILE A 125 -12.37 18.52 3.27
CA ILE A 125 -13.26 17.36 3.41
C ILE A 125 -12.53 16.15 4.00
N ASN A 126 -11.33 15.83 3.49
CA ASN A 126 -10.64 14.60 3.87
C ASN A 126 -9.83 14.70 5.17
N THR A 127 -9.41 15.91 5.55
CA THR A 127 -8.62 16.13 6.77
C THR A 127 -9.43 16.76 7.91
N GLY A 128 -10.58 17.38 7.60
CA GLY A 128 -11.37 18.11 8.60
C GLY A 128 -10.69 19.40 9.07
N PHE A 129 -10.05 20.13 8.14
CA PHE A 129 -9.29 21.36 8.41
C PHE A 129 -8.08 21.15 9.33
N ASP A 130 -7.38 20.01 9.23
CA ASP A 130 -6.23 19.72 10.07
C ASP A 130 -4.99 20.54 9.67
N HIS A 131 -4.66 21.55 10.49
CA HIS A 131 -3.53 22.45 10.30
C HIS A 131 -2.15 21.76 10.32
N LYS A 132 -2.02 20.54 10.84
CA LYS A 132 -0.76 19.78 10.74
C LYS A 132 -0.57 19.14 9.37
N ASN A 133 -1.66 18.85 8.67
CA ASN A 133 -1.69 18.13 7.40
C ASN A 133 -2.11 19.04 6.24
N VAL A 134 -1.61 20.28 6.23
CA VAL A 134 -1.75 21.20 5.09
C VAL A 134 -1.10 20.63 3.82
N GLU A 135 -1.33 21.27 2.68
CA GLU A 135 -0.78 20.86 1.37
C GLU A 135 0.73 20.58 1.47
N TRP A 136 1.14 19.39 1.03
CA TRP A 136 2.53 18.93 1.00
C TRP A 136 3.24 18.86 2.36
N SER A 137 2.47 18.77 3.46
CA SER A 137 2.99 18.73 4.83
C SER A 137 2.63 17.44 5.56
N TYR A 138 3.53 17.00 6.45
CA TYR A 138 3.35 15.86 7.34
C TYR A 138 2.79 14.62 6.60
N HIS A 139 1.60 14.11 6.93
CA HIS A 139 1.03 12.95 6.25
C HIS A 139 0.40 13.26 4.89
N ASN A 140 0.15 14.54 4.58
CA ASN A 140 -0.48 15.00 3.33
C ASN A 140 0.58 15.34 2.27
N GLY A 141 1.32 14.34 1.80
CA GLY A 141 2.34 14.54 0.76
C GLY A 141 3.70 15.08 1.26
N GLY A 142 3.96 15.03 2.57
CA GLY A 142 5.28 15.35 3.11
C GLY A 142 6.35 14.33 2.70
N SER A 143 7.62 14.77 2.67
CA SER A 143 8.79 13.90 2.47
C SER A 143 9.35 13.45 3.82
N TRP A 144 9.54 12.14 4.01
CA TRP A 144 9.90 11.51 5.28
C TRP A 144 11.22 10.73 5.11
N PRO A 145 12.36 11.23 5.63
CA PRO A 145 13.66 10.57 5.49
C PRO A 145 13.80 9.28 6.32
N GLY A 146 12.90 9.08 7.28
CA GLY A 146 12.69 7.81 7.97
C GLY A 146 11.19 7.61 8.20
N PHE A 147 10.72 6.37 8.06
CA PHE A 147 9.40 5.98 8.54
C PHE A 147 9.48 5.90 10.08
N PRO A 148 8.73 6.72 10.85
CA PRO A 148 8.70 6.62 12.31
C PRO A 148 8.00 5.35 12.80
#